data_AF-A0A7K1A114-F1
#
_entry.id   AF-A0A7K1A114-F1
#
_cell.length_a   1.000
_cell.length_b   1.000
_cell.length_c   1.000
_cell.angle_alpha   90.00
_cell.angle_beta   90.00
_cell.angle_gamma   90.00
#
_symmetry.space_group_name_H-M   'P 1'
#
loop_
_entity.id
_entity.type
_entity.pdbx_description
1 polymer ?
#
loop_
_entity_poly.entity_id
_entity_poly.type
_entity_poly.pdbx_seq_one_letter_code
_entity_poly.pdbx_strand_id
1 'polypeptide(L)'
;MEFAFTEEQSELATTVRSLLAKRADSAAVRAAAASEAGYDEGLWQLLCEQIGVAALAIPEEHEGAGFSLFEALIVLEELGR
;
A
#
# COMPACT_ATOMS: atom_id res chain seq x y z
N MET A 1 4.93 -5.91 -27.38
CA MET A 1 4.02 -5.68 -26.25
C MET A 1 4.69 -6.29 -25.05
N GLU A 2 4.92 -5.49 -24.02
CA GLU A 2 5.62 -5.91 -22.81
C GLU A 2 4.64 -5.79 -21.65
N PHE A 3 4.50 -6.88 -20.89
CA PHE A 3 3.53 -7.02 -19.79
C PHE A 3 4.21 -7.14 -18.43
N ALA A 4 5.48 -6.74 -18.35
CA ALA A 4 6.22 -6.67 -17.11
C ALA A 4 6.02 -5.30 -16.45
N PHE A 5 6.10 -5.28 -15.12
CA PHE A 5 6.21 -4.02 -14.39
C PHE A 5 7.49 -3.29 -14.77
N THR A 6 7.43 -1.96 -14.69
CA THR A 6 8.65 -1.16 -14.64
C THR A 6 9.44 -1.48 -13.37
N GLU A 7 10.69 -1.01 -13.30
CA GLU A 7 11.52 -1.14 -12.09
C GLU A 7 10.86 -0.45 -10.90
N GLU A 8 10.40 0.80 -11.06
CA GLU A 8 9.68 1.55 -10.02
C GLU A 8 8.41 0.83 -9.54
N GLN A 9 7.62 0.27 -10.45
CA GLN A 9 6.43 -0.51 -10.11
C GLN A 9 6.78 -1.78 -9.33
N SER A 10 7.89 -2.43 -9.68
CA SER A 10 8.39 -3.62 -8.98
C SER A 10 8.92 -3.28 -7.58
N GLU A 11 9.58 -2.14 -7.43
CA GLU A 11 10.06 -1.62 -6.15
C GLU A 11 8.89 -1.22 -5.24
N LEU A 12 7.85 -0.58 -5.77
CA LEU A 12 6.63 -0.26 -5.05
C LEU A 12 5.97 -1.53 -4.50
N ALA A 13 5.76 -2.53 -5.36
CA ALA A 13 5.18 -3.82 -4.95
C ALA A 13 6.02 -4.49 -3.85
N THR A 14 7.35 -4.52 -4.03
CA THR A 14 8.28 -5.14 -3.07
C THR A 14 8.27 -4.42 -1.72
N THR A 15 8.18 -3.09 -1.73
CA THR A 15 8.15 -2.26 -0.52
C THR A 15 6.87 -2.50 0.27
N VAL A 16 5.71 -2.45 -0.40
CA VAL A 16 4.40 -2.74 0.22
C VAL A 16 4.39 -4.15 0.80
N ARG A 17 4.81 -5.16 0.02
CA ARG A 17 4.88 -6.55 0.48
C ARG A 17 5.74 -6.73 1.71
N SER A 18 6.91 -6.09 1.73
CA SER A 18 7.87 -6.19 2.83
C SER A 18 7.35 -5.54 4.10
N LEU A 19 6.56 -4.46 3.99
CA LEU A 19 5.87 -3.85 5.12
C LEU A 19 4.80 -4.80 5.68
N LEU A 20 3.93 -5.32 4.81
CA LEU A 20 2.82 -6.20 5.18
C LEU A 20 3.32 -7.50 5.80
N ALA A 21 4.38 -8.11 5.25
CA ALA A 21 4.98 -9.32 5.82
C ALA A 21 5.45 -9.15 7.27
N LYS A 22 5.74 -7.92 7.71
CA LYS A 22 6.19 -7.62 9.08
C LYS A 22 5.06 -7.25 10.04
N ARG A 23 3.89 -6.84 9.53
CA ARG A 23 2.83 -6.18 10.32
C ARG A 23 1.44 -6.79 10.14
N ALA A 24 1.19 -7.44 9.02
CA ALA A 24 -0.13 -7.90 8.58
C ALA A 24 -0.19 -9.42 8.42
N ASP A 25 0.40 -10.17 9.36
CA ASP A 25 0.18 -11.62 9.38
C ASP A 25 -1.31 -11.93 9.65
N SER A 26 -1.71 -13.17 9.39
CA SER A 26 -3.11 -13.58 9.48
C SER A 26 -3.73 -13.37 10.87
N ALA A 27 -2.92 -13.45 11.95
CA ALA A 27 -3.40 -13.21 13.31
C ALA A 27 -3.56 -11.72 13.59
N ALA A 28 -2.60 -10.89 13.17
CA ALA A 28 -2.64 -9.44 13.28
C ALA A 28 -3.85 -8.87 12.52
N VAL A 29 -4.10 -9.31 11.28
CA VAL A 29 -5.26 -8.88 10.48
C VAL A 29 -6.58 -9.22 11.19
N ARG A 30 -6.72 -10.42 11.76
CA ARG A 30 -7.93 -10.80 12.51
C ARG A 30 -8.09 -9.98 13.78
N ALA A 31 -7.00 -9.69 14.50
CA ALA A 31 -7.04 -8.86 15.71
C ALA A 31 -7.47 -7.43 15.38
N ALA A 32 -6.90 -6.85 14.31
CA ALA A 32 -7.26 -5.53 13.79
C ALA A 32 -8.74 -5.46 13.38
N ALA A 33 -9.23 -6.45 12.63
CA ALA A 33 -10.64 -6.50 12.22
C ALA A 33 -11.62 -6.61 13.40
N ALA A 34 -11.19 -7.20 14.53
CA ALA A 34 -11.98 -7.31 15.75
C ALA A 34 -11.86 -6.09 16.69
N SER A 35 -10.95 -5.16 16.39
CA SER A 35 -10.78 -3.92 17.16
C SER A 35 -11.96 -2.96 16.93
N GLU A 36 -12.10 -1.95 17.79
CA GLU A 36 -13.12 -0.91 17.64
C GLU A 36 -12.97 -0.12 16.33
N ALA A 37 -11.74 0.15 15.90
CA ALA A 37 -11.46 0.82 14.63
C ALA A 37 -11.73 -0.08 13.42
N GLY A 38 -11.67 -1.41 13.59
CA GLY A 38 -11.84 -2.39 12.51
C GLY A 38 -10.62 -2.55 11.58
N TYR A 39 -9.51 -1.86 11.88
CA TYR A 39 -8.23 -1.97 11.16
C TYR A 39 -7.06 -1.62 12.10
N ASP A 40 -5.83 -1.90 11.65
CA ASP A 40 -4.63 -1.53 12.39
C ASP A 40 -4.24 -0.09 12.06
N GLU A 41 -4.53 0.83 12.98
CA GLU A 41 -4.21 2.26 12.83
C GLU A 41 -2.72 2.53 12.64
N GLY A 42 -1.86 1.75 13.31
CA GLY A 42 -0.41 1.88 13.19
C GLY A 42 0.09 1.42 11.82
N LEU A 43 -0.46 0.32 11.29
CA LEU A 43 -0.18 -0.12 9.93
C LEU A 43 -0.66 0.90 8.90
N TRP A 44 -1.87 1.45 9.08
CA TRP A 44 -2.39 2.51 8.21
C TRP A 44 -1.47 3.73 8.18
N GLN A 45 -1.03 4.19 9.36
CA GLN A 45 -0.11 5.31 9.46
C GLN A 45 1.23 5.01 8.76
N LEU A 46 1.79 3.81 8.93
CA LEU A 46 3.02 3.40 8.23
C LEU A 46 2.84 3.37 6.71
N LEU A 47 1.71 2.88 6.20
CA LEU A 47 1.41 2.89 4.76
C LEU A 47 1.34 4.33 4.21
N CYS A 48 0.72 5.26 4.96
CA CYS A 48 0.66 6.66 4.57
C CYS A 48 2.04 7.34 4.63
N GLU A 49 2.79 7.16 5.71
CA GLU A 49 4.05 7.88 5.93
C GLU A 49 5.22 7.33 5.12
N GLN A 50 5.32 6.01 4.94
CA GLN A 50 6.48 5.39 4.28
C GLN A 50 6.27 5.19 2.78
N ILE A 51 5.02 4.98 2.35
CA ILE A 51 4.70 4.65 0.95
C ILE A 51 3.85 5.76 0.30
N GLY A 52 3.13 6.57 1.08
CA GLY A 52 2.27 7.62 0.51
C GLY A 52 0.99 7.06 -0.12
N VAL A 53 0.50 5.90 0.32
CA VAL A 53 -0.63 5.21 -0.33
C VAL A 53 -1.90 6.06 -0.45
N ALA A 54 -2.11 7.01 0.48
CA ALA A 54 -3.27 7.90 0.48
C ALA A 54 -3.18 9.01 -0.58
N ALA A 55 -1.98 9.31 -1.07
CA ALA A 55 -1.69 10.40 -1.99
C ALA A 55 -1.19 9.92 -3.36
N LEU A 56 -1.13 8.60 -3.56
CA LEU A 56 -0.44 7.97 -4.69
C LEU A 56 -0.96 8.46 -6.05
N ALA A 57 -2.27 8.36 -6.25
CA ALA A 57 -2.96 8.77 -7.49
C ALA A 57 -3.50 10.21 -7.43
N ILE A 58 -3.07 11.00 -6.46
CA ILE A 58 -3.47 12.40 -6.33
C ILE A 58 -2.51 13.25 -7.18
N PRO A 59 -3.01 14.20 -7.99
CA PRO A 59 -2.16 15.12 -8.73
C PRO A 59 -1.20 15.92 -7.84
N GLU A 60 0.00 16.23 -8.35
CA GLU A 60 1.02 17.00 -7.61
C GLU A 60 0.54 18.41 -7.20
N GLU A 61 -0.35 19.03 -7.98
CA GLU A 61 -0.98 20.33 -7.65
C GLU A 61 -1.85 20.29 -6.37
N HIS A 62 -2.14 19.09 -5.88
CA HIS A 62 -2.83 18.83 -4.62
C HIS A 62 -1.92 18.15 -3.59
N GLU A 63 -0.59 18.32 -3.74
CA GLU A 63 0.43 17.71 -2.88
C GLU A 63 0.42 16.17 -2.91
N GLY A 64 -0.07 15.60 -4.01
CA GLY A 64 -0.05 14.17 -4.29
C GLY A 64 1.23 13.70 -4.98
N ALA A 65 1.33 12.39 -5.19
CA ALA A 65 2.50 11.78 -5.84
C ALA A 65 2.39 11.69 -7.37
N GLY A 66 1.24 12.04 -7.95
CA GLY A 66 1.06 12.11 -9.41
C GLY A 66 1.10 10.78 -10.14
N PHE A 67 1.11 9.64 -9.43
CA PHE A 67 1.08 8.32 -10.06
C PHE A 67 -0.26 8.05 -10.72
N SER A 68 -0.28 7.06 -11.60
CA SER A 68 -1.50 6.65 -12.27
C SER A 68 -2.32 5.70 -11.39
N LEU A 69 -3.53 5.37 -11.86
CA LEU A 69 -4.34 4.33 -11.25
C LEU A 69 -3.61 2.97 -11.20
N PHE A 70 -2.67 2.72 -12.12
CA PHE A 70 -1.97 1.44 -12.20
C PHE A 70 -1.09 1.19 -10.97
N GLU A 71 -0.32 2.18 -10.52
CA GLU A 71 0.49 2.05 -9.30
C GLU A 71 -0.39 1.88 -8.05
N ALA A 72 -1.54 2.55 -7.99
CA ALA A 72 -2.52 2.33 -6.93
C ALA A 72 -3.06 0.89 -6.93
N LEU A 73 -3.31 0.31 -8.11
CA LEU A 73 -3.74 -1.09 -8.24
C LEU A 73 -2.65 -2.08 -7.82
N ILE A 74 -1.36 -1.78 -8.06
CA ILE A 74 -0.25 -2.60 -7.56
C ILE A 74 -0.26 -2.64 -6.03
N VAL A 75 -0.44 -1.49 -5.37
CA VAL A 75 -0.54 -1.42 -3.90
C VAL A 75 -1.74 -2.24 -3.41
N LEU A 76 -2.91 -2.10 -4.06
CA LEU A 76 -4.12 -2.84 -3.71
C LEU A 76 -3.96 -4.36 -3.90
N GLU A 77 -3.23 -4.80 -4.93
CA GLU A 77 -2.91 -6.20 -5.13
C GLU A 77 -2.10 -6.76 -3.96
N GLU A 78 -1.04 -6.06 -3.54
CA GLU A 78 -0.21 -6.51 -2.41
C GLU A 78 -0.98 -6.48 -1.08
N LEU A 79 -1.91 -5.53 -0.89
CA LEU A 79 -2.78 -5.49 0.29
C LEU A 79 -3.76 -6.65 0.37
N GLY A 80 -4.14 -7.24 -0.78
CA GLY A 80 -5.13 -8.32 -0.86
C GLY A 80 -4.54 -9.74 -0.92
N ARG A 81 -3.22 -9.88 -0.99
CA ARG A 81 -2.51 -11.19 -1.06
C ARG A 81 -2.53 -11.94 0.27
#